data_AF-A0A2A8HEF4-F1
#
_entry.id   AF-A0A2A8HEF4-F1
#
_cell.length_a   1.000
_cell.length_b   1.000
_cell.length_c   1.000
_cell.angle_alpha   90.00
_cell.angle_beta   90.00
_cell.angle_gamma   90.00
#
_symmetry.space_group_name_H-M   'P 1'
#
loop_
_entity.id
_entity.type
_entity.pdbx_description
1 polymer ?
#
loop_
_entity_poly.entity_id
_entity_poly.type
_entity_poly.pdbx_seq_one_letter_code
_entity_poly.pdbx_strand_id
1 'polypeptide(L)' 'MRREKDLLKQWKVDLQAAQEGKRLNKAKKKNKKYSITGNTADFMNGKNTYRKENGVWKQRNKCREGK' A
#
# COMPACT_ATOMS: atom_id res chain seq x y z
N MET A 1 -7.76 -3.63 -49.54
CA MET A 1 -8.66 -4.09 -48.46
C MET A 1 -8.13 -5.26 -47.59
N ARG A 2 -7.08 -6.04 -47.97
CA ARG A 2 -6.51 -7.07 -47.06
C ARG A 2 -5.75 -6.48 -45.87
N ARG A 3 -4.95 -5.44 -46.11
CA ARG A 3 -4.04 -4.82 -45.12
C ARG A 3 -4.76 -4.22 -43.90
N GLU A 4 -5.95 -3.65 -44.08
CA GLU A 4 -6.75 -3.07 -42.98
C GLU A 4 -7.24 -4.13 -41.98
N LYS A 5 -7.62 -5.31 -42.48
CA LYS A 5 -8.04 -6.43 -41.63
C LYS A 5 -6.87 -6.99 -40.81
N ASP A 6 -5.67 -6.96 -41.38
CA ASP A 6 -4.45 -7.40 -40.69
C ASP A 6 -4.01 -6.37 -39.64
N LEU A 7 -4.14 -5.07 -39.93
CA LEU A 7 -3.93 -3.99 -38.96
C LEU A 7 -4.88 -4.09 -37.76
N LEU A 8 -6.17 -4.38 -38.01
CA LEU A 8 -7.15 -4.52 -36.94
C LEU A 8 -6.85 -5.72 -36.02
N LYS A 9 -6.34 -6.82 -36.59
CA LYS A 9 -5.89 -7.99 -35.83
C LYS A 9 -4.67 -7.66 -34.97
N GLN A 10 -3.69 -6.95 -35.54
CA GLN A 10 -2.50 -6.52 -34.81
C GLN A 10 -2.87 -5.61 -33.62
N TRP A 11 -3.73 -4.63 -33.86
CA TRP A 11 -4.22 -3.72 -32.81
C TRP A 11 -4.88 -4.45 -31.64
N LYS A 12 -5.65 -5.51 -31.93
CA LYS A 12 -6.31 -6.32 -30.89
C LYS A 12 -5.29 -7.08 -30.04
N VAL A 13 -4.26 -7.63 -30.68
CA VAL A 13 -3.15 -8.33 -30.00
C VAL A 13 -2.39 -7.36 -29.10
N ASP A 14 -2.04 -6.18 -29.62
CA ASP A 14 -1.29 -5.17 -28.87
C ASP A 14 -2.08 -4.65 -27.67
N LEU A 15 -3.39 -4.47 -27.81
CA LEU A 15 -4.28 -4.07 -26.71
C LEU A 15 -4.31 -5.11 -25.58
N GLN A 16 -4.36 -6.40 -25.92
CA GLN A 16 -4.34 -7.49 -24.95
C GLN A 16 -2.99 -7.57 -24.23
N ALA A 17 -1.88 -7.46 -24.97
CA ALA A 17 -0.53 -7.44 -24.40
C ALA A 17 -0.34 -6.26 -23.42
N ALA A 18 -0.84 -5.07 -23.78
CA ALA A 18 -0.80 -3.89 -22.91
C ALA A 18 -1.62 -4.06 -21.63
N GLN A 19 -2.77 -4.76 -21.70
CA GLN A 19 -3.61 -5.06 -20.54
C GLN A 19 -2.94 -6.09 -19.61
N GLU A 20 -2.37 -7.16 -20.16
CA GLU A 20 -1.66 -8.20 -19.40
C GLU A 20 -0.40 -7.65 -18.71
N GLY A 21 0.39 -6.83 -19.40
CA GLY A 21 1.52 -6.12 -18.80
C GLY A 21 1.11 -5.27 -17.60
N LYS A 22 -0.04 -4.59 -17.66
CA LYS A 22 -0.58 -3.82 -16.53
C LYS A 22 -1.09 -4.72 -15.39
N ARG A 23 -1.68 -5.89 -15.67
CA ARG A 23 -2.17 -6.82 -14.64
C ARG A 23 -1.03 -7.47 -13.84
N LEU A 24 0.04 -7.90 -14.51
CA LEU A 24 1.20 -8.53 -13.87
C LEU A 24 1.93 -7.56 -12.94
N ASN A 25 2.03 -6.28 -13.33
CA ASN A 25 2.67 -5.25 -12.49
C ASN A 25 1.84 -4.86 -11.26
N LYS A 26 0.50 -4.85 -11.37
CA LYS A 26 -0.38 -4.57 -10.22
C LYS A 26 -0.33 -5.65 -9.14
N ALA A 27 -0.15 -6.92 -9.52
CA ALA A 27 -0.02 -8.02 -8.58
C ALA A 27 1.31 -8.00 -7.83
N LYS A 28 2.43 -7.71 -8.52
CA LYS A 28 3.76 -7.61 -7.92
C LYS A 28 3.88 -6.48 -6.89
N LYS A 29 3.15 -5.37 -7.08
CA LYS A 29 3.21 -4.20 -6.18
C LYS A 29 2.37 -4.37 -4.90
N LYS A 30 1.29 -5.16 -4.94
CA LYS A 30 0.37 -5.34 -3.80
C LYS A 30 0.86 -6.34 -2.75
N ASN A 31 1.82 -7.20 -3.09
CA ASN A 31 2.22 -8.32 -2.24
C ASN A 31 3.62 -8.20 -1.63
N LYS A 32 4.21 -6.99 -1.62
CA LYS A 32 5.42 -6.77 -0.81
C LYS A 32 5.00 -6.60 0.65
N LYS A 33 4.63 -7.72 1.27
CA LYS A 33 4.47 -7.81 2.72
C LYS A 33 5.85 -7.57 3.31
N TYR A 34 6.13 -6.35 3.74
CA TYR A 34 7.26 -6.08 4.60
C TYR A 34 6.98 -6.83 5.91
N SER A 35 7.46 -8.07 5.99
CA SER A 35 7.43 -8.85 7.22
C SER A 35 8.44 -8.19 8.15
N ILE A 36 7.93 -7.42 9.10
CA ILE A 36 8.75 -6.85 10.16
C ILE A 36 9.12 -8.04 11.06
N THR A 37 10.33 -8.58 10.88
CA THR A 37 10.89 -9.58 11.78
C THR A 37 11.21 -8.91 13.11
N GLY A 38 10.32 -9.07 14.08
CA GLY A 38 10.42 -8.51 15.43
C GLY A 38 9.07 -8.53 16.13
N ASN A 39 9.05 -8.39 17.46
CA ASN A 39 7.83 -8.34 18.25
C ASN A 39 7.01 -7.09 17.87
N THR A 40 6.18 -7.21 16.84
CA THR A 40 5.36 -6.12 16.30
C THR A 40 4.45 -5.51 17.38
N ALA A 41 4.11 -6.28 18.42
CA ALA A 41 3.36 -5.80 19.57
C ALA A 41 4.11 -4.74 20.40
N ASP A 42 5.44 -4.85 20.50
CA ASP A 42 6.26 -3.85 21.20
C ASP A 42 6.41 -2.56 20.39
N PHE A 43 6.45 -2.67 19.06
CA PHE A 43 6.53 -1.52 18.16
C PHE A 43 5.17 -0.80 18.00
N MET A 44 4.09 -1.55 17.82
CA MET A 44 2.72 -1.04 17.72
C MET A 44 2.10 -0.73 19.09
N ASN A 45 2.91 -0.23 20.02
CA ASN A 45 2.45 0.04 21.36
C ASN A 45 1.73 1.40 21.42
N GLY A 46 0.45 1.40 21.78
CA GLY A 46 -0.35 2.61 22.04
C GLY A 46 0.18 3.50 23.18
N LYS A 47 1.31 3.12 23.77
CA LYS A 47 2.15 3.89 24.69
C LYS A 47 2.77 5.14 24.06
N ASN A 48 3.00 5.14 22.74
CA ASN A 48 3.51 6.30 22.00
C ASN A 48 2.40 7.12 21.34
N THR A 49 1.15 6.90 21.71
CA THR A 49 0.03 7.70 21.21
C THR A 49 0.05 9.08 21.89
N TYR A 50 0.20 10.12 21.06
CA TYR A 50 0.04 11.50 21.46
C TYR A 50 -1.43 11.91 21.35
N ARG A 51 -1.94 12.62 22.35
CA ARG A 51 -3.25 13.26 22.29
C ARG A 51 -3.10 14.75 22.54
N LYS A 52 -4.01 15.53 21.95
CA LYS A 52 -4.08 16.97 22.18
C LYS A 52 -4.98 17.23 23.37
N GLU A 53 -4.42 17.82 24.42
CA GLU A 53 -5.12 18.12 25.66
C GLU A 53 -4.86 19.59 26.00
N ASN A 54 -5.92 20.41 26.05
CA ASN A 54 -5.83 21.87 26.28
C ASN A 54 -4.84 22.58 25.34
N GLY A 55 -4.82 22.20 24.07
CA GLY A 55 -3.93 22.80 23.06
C GLY A 55 -2.51 22.23 23.04
N VAL A 56 -2.11 21.46 24.06
CA VAL A 56 -0.76 20.90 24.20
C VAL A 56 -0.76 19.42 23.81
N TRP A 57 0.27 18.98 23.08
CA TRP A 57 0.49 17.57 22.79
C TRP A 57 1.06 16.86 24.01
N LYS A 58 0.35 15.85 24.52
CA LYS A 58 0.80 15.02 25.64
C LYS A 58 0.85 13.55 25.25
N GLN A 59 1.89 12.86 25.71
CA GLN A 59 2.04 11.42 25.54
C GLN A 59 1.23 10.68 26.62
N ARG A 60 0.46 9.65 26.22
CA ARG A 60 -0.50 8.94 27.07
C ARG A 60 0.08 8.34 28.36
N ASN A 61 1.34 7.90 28.37
CA ASN A 61 1.94 7.25 29.54
C ASN A 61 2.35 8.19 30.67
N LYS A 62 2.61 9.48 30.38
CA LYS A 62 2.99 10.43 31.42
C LYS A 62 1.81 10.91 32.26
N CYS A 63 0.57 10.59 31.86
CA CYS A 63 -0.64 11.04 32.54
C CYS A 63 -1.11 10.12 33.69
N ARG A 64 -0.37 9.07 34.07
CA ARG A 64 -0.76 8.15 35.16
C ARG A 64 0.05 8.29 36.46
N GLU A 65 1.00 9.22 36.53
CA GLU A 65 1.69 9.55 37.78
C GLU A 65 0.88 10.63 38.51
N GLY A 66 -0.04 10.18 39.36
CA GLY A 66 -0.95 11.05 40.09
C GLY A 66 -2.01 10.24 40.82
N LYS A 67 -1.58 9.37 41.74
CA LYS A 67 -2.33 8.92 42.90
C LYS A 67 -1.38 8.78 44.07
#